data_AF-A0A972S271-F1
#
_entry.id   AF-A0A972S271-F1
#
_cell.length_a   1.000
_cell.length_b   1.000
_cell.length_c   1.000
_cell.angle_alpha   90.00
_cell.angle_beta   90.00
_cell.angle_gamma   90.00
#
_symmetry.space_group_name_H-M   'P 1'
#
loop_
_entity.id
_entity.type
_entity.pdbx_description
1 polymer ?
#
loop_
_entity_poly.entity_id
_entity_poly.type
_entity_poly.pdbx_seq_one_letter_code
_entity_poly.pdbx_strand_id
1 'polypeptide(L)'
;MTTVTGAKLITAAALFGSAAAIFTMVPFLIVLVRGIMQSNQPNTSGGSILTYVLIAFGVHLIASVGFLATVKILDALNTADPTFLQEKVFPIFWAAADKAQVIALSGAAPGAETDAAYSTLYGAYVIVKNVYTFVPIVVIFFALAYGIFLARKDTYRQDHLTVLIYAIGSAIIAFTLFEAWQGIASPALFLPSGDLNTLIAQQWESILGL
;
A
#
# COMPACT_ATOMS: atom_id res chain seq x y z
N MET A 1 16.68 5.24 -27.95
CA MET A 1 15.84 6.05 -27.07
C MET A 1 16.75 6.84 -26.14
N THR A 2 16.45 8.12 -25.90
CA THR A 2 17.23 9.01 -25.02
C THR A 2 17.31 8.46 -23.60
N THR A 3 18.51 8.37 -23.03
CA THR A 3 18.72 8.07 -21.62
C THR A 3 17.97 9.10 -20.76
N VAL A 4 17.00 8.66 -19.98
CA VAL A 4 16.26 9.53 -19.05
C VAL A 4 17.12 9.69 -17.80
N THR A 5 17.64 10.89 -17.58
CA THR A 5 18.52 11.23 -16.45
C THR A 5 18.11 12.55 -15.79
N GLY A 6 18.70 12.85 -14.65
CA GLY A 6 18.53 14.11 -13.93
C GLY A 6 17.10 14.32 -13.41
N ALA A 7 16.61 15.56 -13.48
CA ALA A 7 15.29 15.91 -12.95
C ALA A 7 14.14 15.09 -13.56
N LYS A 8 14.25 14.69 -14.84
CA LYS A 8 13.24 13.84 -15.50
C LYS A 8 13.14 12.45 -14.86
N LEU A 9 14.27 11.89 -14.43
CA LEU A 9 14.32 10.59 -13.76
C LEU A 9 13.70 10.67 -12.36
N ILE A 10 13.93 11.77 -11.63
CA ILE A 10 13.29 12.05 -10.34
C ILE A 10 11.76 12.13 -10.51
N THR A 11 11.29 12.84 -11.53
CA THR A 11 9.84 12.92 -11.83
C THR A 11 9.25 11.57 -12.23
N ALA A 12 9.98 10.76 -13.00
CA ALA A 12 9.56 9.40 -13.32
C ALA A 12 9.42 8.54 -12.05
N ALA A 13 10.37 8.65 -11.11
CA ALA A 13 10.30 7.97 -9.82
C ALA A 13 9.06 8.37 -9.02
N ALA A 14 8.73 9.66 -8.99
CA ALA A 14 7.52 10.14 -8.32
C ALA A 14 6.25 9.54 -8.95
N LEU A 15 6.18 9.51 -10.27
CA LEU A 15 5.03 8.96 -11.01
C LEU A 15 4.87 7.45 -10.78
N PHE A 16 5.92 6.66 -11.02
CA PHE A 16 5.85 5.21 -10.93
C PHE A 16 5.71 4.71 -9.49
N GLY A 17 6.39 5.35 -8.52
CA GLY A 17 6.22 5.04 -7.10
C GLY A 17 4.81 5.35 -6.59
N SER A 18 4.23 6.48 -7.00
CA SER A 18 2.83 6.81 -6.69
C SER A 18 1.85 5.84 -7.36
N ALA A 19 2.11 5.47 -8.61
CA ALA A 19 1.29 4.50 -9.33
C ALA A 19 1.29 3.14 -8.61
N ALA A 20 2.46 2.64 -8.19
CA ALA A 20 2.57 1.40 -7.42
C ALA A 20 1.69 1.44 -6.15
N ALA A 21 1.70 2.58 -5.44
CA ALA A 21 0.87 2.75 -4.26
C ALA A 21 -0.63 2.77 -4.59
N ILE A 22 -1.02 3.43 -5.68
CA ILE A 22 -2.42 3.47 -6.14
C ILE A 22 -2.91 2.07 -6.49
N PHE A 23 -2.14 1.31 -7.28
CA PHE A 23 -2.54 -0.03 -7.74
C PHE A 23 -2.65 -1.05 -6.61
N THR A 24 -1.89 -0.88 -5.53
CA THR A 24 -1.91 -1.78 -4.37
C THR A 24 -2.89 -1.35 -3.27
N MET A 25 -3.39 -0.11 -3.29
CA MET A 25 -4.34 0.38 -2.27
C MET A 25 -5.76 0.60 -2.82
N VAL A 26 -5.86 1.37 -3.91
CA VAL A 26 -7.14 1.99 -4.32
C VAL A 26 -8.16 0.95 -4.81
N PRO A 27 -7.80 -0.03 -5.66
CA PRO A 27 -8.76 -1.05 -6.10
C PRO A 27 -9.38 -1.84 -4.94
N PHE A 28 -8.55 -2.23 -3.96
CA PHE A 28 -9.01 -2.91 -2.75
C PHE A 28 -10.01 -2.06 -1.96
N LEU A 29 -9.65 -0.80 -1.68
CA LEU A 29 -10.49 0.11 -0.90
C LEU A 29 -11.83 0.40 -1.58
N ILE A 30 -11.84 0.60 -2.91
CA ILE A 30 -13.08 0.87 -3.66
C ILE A 30 -14.05 -0.31 -3.53
N VAL A 31 -13.56 -1.54 -3.71
CA VAL A 31 -14.40 -2.75 -3.62
C VAL A 31 -14.89 -2.95 -2.19
N LEU A 32 -14.01 -2.77 -1.21
CA LEU A 32 -14.36 -2.94 0.20
C LEU A 32 -15.44 -1.94 0.65
N VAL A 33 -15.26 -0.65 0.36
CA VAL A 33 -16.25 0.40 0.71
C VAL A 33 -17.58 0.14 0.02
N ARG A 34 -17.56 -0.20 -1.27
CA ARG A 34 -18.80 -0.57 -2.00
C ARG A 34 -19.48 -1.78 -1.37
N GLY A 35 -18.72 -2.79 -0.98
CA GLY A 35 -19.24 -3.98 -0.30
C GLY A 35 -19.93 -3.66 1.02
N ILE A 36 -19.30 -2.83 1.85
CA ILE A 36 -19.88 -2.36 3.13
C ILE A 36 -21.17 -1.57 2.90
N MET A 37 -21.20 -0.68 1.89
CA MET A 37 -22.40 0.10 1.58
C MET A 37 -23.54 -0.80 1.08
N GLN A 38 -23.24 -1.82 0.29
CA GLN A 38 -24.23 -2.75 -0.25
C GLN A 38 -24.74 -3.75 0.81
N SER A 39 -23.89 -4.20 1.74
CA SER A 39 -24.32 -5.12 2.80
C SER A 39 -25.36 -4.53 3.77
N ASN A 40 -25.52 -3.20 3.76
CA ASN A 40 -26.48 -2.48 4.58
C ASN A 40 -27.85 -2.25 3.89
N GLN A 41 -28.04 -2.71 2.64
CA GLN A 41 -29.28 -2.51 1.91
C GLN A 41 -30.30 -3.64 2.20
N PRO A 42 -31.58 -3.33 2.46
CA PRO A 42 -32.58 -4.33 2.86
C PRO A 42 -33.00 -5.30 1.73
N ASN A 43 -32.68 -4.99 0.46
CA ASN A 43 -33.11 -5.76 -0.71
C ASN A 43 -31.97 -6.53 -1.42
N THR A 44 -30.78 -6.60 -0.84
CA THR A 44 -29.65 -7.33 -1.45
C THR A 44 -29.69 -8.81 -1.08
N SER A 45 -29.71 -9.67 -2.10
CA SER A 45 -29.59 -11.11 -1.94
C SER A 45 -28.23 -11.49 -1.34
N GLY A 46 -28.20 -11.86 -0.06
CA GLY A 46 -27.30 -12.86 0.54
C GLY A 46 -25.77 -12.72 0.43
N GLY A 47 -25.23 -11.67 -0.19
CA GLY A 47 -23.80 -11.42 -0.22
C GLY A 47 -23.31 -11.07 1.18
N SER A 48 -22.76 -12.05 1.89
CA SER A 48 -22.14 -11.80 3.20
C SER A 48 -20.98 -10.80 3.05
N ILE A 49 -20.67 -10.02 4.10
CA ILE A 49 -19.50 -9.13 4.13
C ILE A 49 -18.23 -9.89 3.71
N LEU A 50 -18.12 -11.17 4.10
CA LEU A 50 -17.03 -12.06 3.70
C LEU A 50 -16.89 -12.18 2.17
N THR A 51 -17.99 -12.27 1.43
CA THR A 51 -17.98 -12.33 -0.05
C THR A 51 -17.33 -11.07 -0.63
N TYR A 52 -17.71 -9.89 -0.14
CA TYR A 52 -17.13 -8.63 -0.61
C TYR A 52 -15.65 -8.49 -0.25
N VAL A 53 -15.26 -8.95 0.94
CA VAL A 53 -13.85 -9.02 1.33
C VAL A 53 -13.07 -9.91 0.36
N LEU A 54 -13.56 -11.12 0.04
CA LEU A 54 -12.89 -12.02 -0.91
C LEU A 54 -12.77 -11.43 -2.32
N ILE A 55 -13.83 -10.74 -2.80
CA ILE A 55 -13.77 -10.04 -4.09
C ILE A 55 -12.74 -8.90 -4.04
N ALA A 56 -12.67 -8.15 -2.94
CA ALA A 56 -11.68 -7.09 -2.77
C ALA A 56 -10.25 -7.65 -2.83
N PHE A 57 -9.99 -8.80 -2.19
CA PHE A 57 -8.70 -9.50 -2.30
C PHE A 57 -8.40 -9.96 -3.72
N GLY A 58 -9.38 -10.50 -4.45
CA GLY A 58 -9.19 -10.88 -5.85
C GLY A 58 -8.84 -9.68 -6.74
N VAL A 59 -9.54 -8.56 -6.58
CA VAL A 59 -9.27 -7.32 -7.31
C VAL A 59 -7.89 -6.74 -6.95
N HIS A 60 -7.53 -6.76 -5.66
CA HIS A 60 -6.21 -6.36 -5.17
C HIS A 60 -5.08 -7.18 -5.77
N LEU A 61 -5.25 -8.51 -5.81
CA LEU A 61 -4.31 -9.44 -6.42
C LEU A 61 -4.12 -9.12 -7.91
N ILE A 62 -5.22 -9.02 -8.66
CA ILE A 62 -5.16 -8.72 -10.10
C ILE A 62 -4.50 -7.37 -10.37
N ALA A 63 -4.84 -6.34 -9.59
CA ALA A 63 -4.26 -5.01 -9.75
C ALA A 63 -2.76 -4.98 -9.42
N SER A 64 -2.36 -5.60 -8.31
CA SER A 64 -0.96 -5.64 -7.87
C SER A 64 -0.09 -6.46 -8.82
N VAL A 65 -0.55 -7.65 -9.21
CA VAL A 65 0.16 -8.51 -10.17
C VAL A 65 0.16 -7.89 -11.56
N GLY A 66 -0.95 -7.28 -11.99
CA GLY A 66 -1.06 -6.58 -13.27
C GLY A 66 -0.09 -5.40 -13.37
N PHE A 67 0.04 -4.62 -12.29
CA PHE A 67 1.03 -3.53 -12.22
C PHE A 67 2.46 -4.07 -12.25
N LEU A 68 2.79 -5.06 -11.42
CA LEU A 68 4.09 -5.74 -11.42
C LEU A 68 4.46 -6.26 -12.81
N ALA A 69 3.53 -6.94 -13.47
CA ALA A 69 3.73 -7.46 -14.82
C ALA A 69 3.93 -6.33 -15.84
N THR A 70 3.15 -5.25 -15.74
CA THR A 70 3.31 -4.07 -16.61
C THR A 70 4.70 -3.47 -16.49
N VAL A 71 5.19 -3.25 -15.26
CA VAL A 71 6.56 -2.76 -15.03
C VAL A 71 7.59 -3.69 -15.67
N LYS A 72 7.49 -5.00 -15.41
CA LYS A 72 8.43 -5.99 -15.96
C LYS A 72 8.41 -6.06 -17.48
N ILE A 73 7.24 -5.91 -18.10
CA ILE A 73 7.10 -5.86 -19.56
C ILE A 73 7.72 -4.59 -20.10
N LEU A 74 7.46 -3.42 -19.49
CA LEU A 74 8.06 -2.15 -19.91
C LEU A 74 9.59 -2.18 -19.82
N ASP A 75 10.12 -2.79 -18.76
CA ASP A 75 11.54 -3.04 -18.60
C ASP A 75 12.08 -3.97 -19.69
N ALA A 76 11.45 -5.12 -19.93
CA ALA A 76 11.87 -6.05 -20.97
C ALA A 76 11.82 -5.45 -22.39
N LEU A 77 10.90 -4.52 -22.64
CA LEU A 77 10.79 -3.79 -23.92
C LEU A 77 11.85 -2.69 -24.05
N ASN A 78 12.45 -2.24 -22.95
CA ASN A 78 13.55 -1.30 -22.97
C ASN A 78 14.87 -2.02 -23.28
N THR A 79 15.14 -2.23 -24.57
CA THR A 79 16.33 -2.95 -25.05
C THR A 79 17.67 -2.31 -24.68
N ALA A 80 17.68 -1.03 -24.30
CA ALA A 80 18.88 -0.33 -23.87
C ALA A 80 19.20 -0.54 -22.38
N ASP A 81 18.18 -0.79 -21.56
CA ASP A 81 18.29 -0.94 -20.11
C ASP A 81 17.11 -1.77 -19.58
N PRO A 82 17.22 -3.12 -19.64
CA PRO A 82 16.09 -4.03 -19.45
C PRO A 82 15.61 -4.19 -18.00
N THR A 83 16.14 -3.37 -17.09
CA THR A 83 15.78 -3.30 -15.66
C THR A 83 15.59 -1.86 -15.19
N PHE A 84 15.47 -0.89 -16.12
CA PHE A 84 15.46 0.54 -15.82
C PHE A 84 14.47 0.96 -14.73
N LEU A 85 13.20 0.54 -14.81
CA LEU A 85 12.19 0.88 -13.83
C LEU A 85 12.52 0.23 -12.47
N GLN A 86 12.80 -1.07 -12.48
CA GLN A 86 13.07 -1.86 -11.28
C GLN A 86 14.32 -1.42 -10.53
N GLU A 87 15.42 -1.15 -11.23
CA GLU A 87 16.74 -0.91 -10.63
C GLU A 87 17.13 0.56 -10.56
N LYS A 88 16.44 1.46 -11.28
CA LYS A 88 16.71 2.91 -11.23
C LYS A 88 15.53 3.72 -10.71
N VAL A 89 14.34 3.53 -11.27
CA VAL A 89 13.18 4.38 -10.95
C VAL A 89 12.64 4.13 -9.55
N PHE A 90 12.33 2.88 -9.20
CA PHE A 90 11.78 2.56 -7.87
C PHE A 90 12.76 2.82 -6.71
N PRO A 91 14.06 2.51 -6.82
CA PRO A 91 15.02 2.85 -5.77
C PRO A 91 15.11 4.36 -5.50
N ILE A 92 15.02 5.20 -6.53
CA ILE A 92 14.97 6.66 -6.36
C ILE A 92 13.74 7.09 -5.56
N PHE A 93 12.58 6.46 -5.81
CA PHE A 93 11.37 6.75 -5.04
C PHE A 93 11.54 6.44 -3.55
N TRP A 94 12.09 5.28 -3.22
CA TRP A 94 12.27 4.88 -1.83
C TRP A 94 13.44 5.58 -1.12
N ALA A 95 14.38 6.17 -1.87
CA ALA A 95 15.46 7.01 -1.36
C ALA A 95 15.04 8.47 -1.07
N ALA A 96 13.78 8.85 -1.32
CA ALA A 96 13.34 10.24 -1.28
C ALA A 96 13.53 10.96 0.07
N ALA A 97 13.67 10.21 1.18
CA ALA A 97 14.02 10.76 2.48
C ALA A 97 15.35 11.54 2.49
N ASP A 98 16.29 11.19 1.60
CA ASP A 98 17.57 11.86 1.45
C ASP A 98 17.71 12.48 0.04
N LYS A 99 17.66 13.81 -0.01
CA LYS A 99 17.84 14.57 -1.26
C LYS A 99 19.20 14.32 -1.91
N ALA A 100 20.28 14.19 -1.13
CA ALA A 100 21.60 13.96 -1.67
C ALA A 100 21.70 12.58 -2.33
N GLN A 101 21.10 11.56 -1.71
CA GLN A 101 20.99 10.23 -2.28
C GLN A 101 20.18 10.24 -3.59
N VAL A 102 19.04 10.93 -3.63
CA VAL A 102 18.24 11.08 -4.86
C VAL A 102 19.04 11.74 -5.98
N ILE A 103 19.79 12.80 -5.67
CA ILE A 103 20.64 13.50 -6.65
C ILE A 103 21.73 12.57 -7.18
N ALA A 104 22.38 11.81 -6.29
CA ALA A 104 23.42 10.85 -6.67
C ALA A 104 22.87 9.72 -7.56
N LEU A 105 21.71 9.15 -7.21
CA LEU A 105 21.07 8.08 -7.98
C LEU A 105 20.52 8.56 -9.33
N SER A 106 20.03 9.80 -9.40
CA SER A 106 19.46 10.34 -10.64
C SER A 106 20.48 10.97 -11.59
N GLY A 107 21.69 11.27 -11.09
CA GLY A 107 22.71 12.03 -11.83
C GLY A 107 22.29 13.48 -12.10
N ALA A 108 21.37 14.03 -11.29
CA ALA A 108 20.88 15.39 -11.48
C ALA A 108 21.93 16.43 -11.09
N ALA A 109 22.01 17.52 -11.86
CA ALA A 109 22.78 18.69 -11.44
C ALA A 109 21.95 19.50 -10.42
N PRO A 110 22.58 20.13 -9.41
CA PRO A 110 21.90 21.07 -8.53
C PRO A 110 21.27 22.22 -9.34
N GLY A 111 20.03 22.58 -9.01
CA GLY A 111 19.30 23.64 -9.70
C GLY A 111 17.80 23.60 -9.47
N ALA A 112 17.10 24.66 -9.89
CA ALA A 112 15.67 24.84 -9.64
C ALA A 112 14.80 23.69 -10.20
N GLU A 113 15.15 23.13 -11.36
CA GLU A 113 14.42 22.01 -11.96
C GLU A 113 14.52 20.74 -11.09
N THR A 114 15.72 20.41 -10.62
CA THR A 114 15.98 19.29 -9.72
C THR A 114 15.26 19.46 -8.38
N ASP A 115 15.23 20.69 -7.85
CA ASP A 115 14.55 21.00 -6.59
C ASP A 115 13.03 20.85 -6.69
N ALA A 116 12.44 21.27 -7.82
CA ALA A 116 11.01 21.10 -8.08
C ALA A 116 10.64 19.62 -8.26
N ALA A 117 11.44 18.87 -9.02
CA ALA A 117 11.25 17.43 -9.19
C ALA A 117 11.39 16.68 -7.87
N TYR A 118 12.41 17.01 -7.06
CA TYR A 118 12.60 16.42 -5.74
C TYR A 118 11.45 16.73 -4.79
N SER A 119 10.94 17.98 -4.79
CA SER A 119 9.81 18.35 -3.92
C SER A 119 8.55 17.52 -4.24
N THR A 120 8.30 17.26 -5.52
CA THR A 120 7.19 16.40 -5.96
C THR A 120 7.41 14.95 -5.53
N LEU A 121 8.62 14.44 -5.72
CA LEU A 121 9.02 13.10 -5.28
C LEU A 121 8.84 12.92 -3.77
N TYR A 122 9.36 13.87 -2.99
CA TYR A 122 9.30 13.83 -1.53
C TYR A 122 7.86 13.90 -1.02
N GLY A 123 7.04 14.78 -1.60
CA GLY A 123 5.61 14.84 -1.26
C GLY A 123 4.89 13.51 -1.50
N ALA A 124 5.11 12.90 -2.67
CA ALA A 124 4.55 11.58 -2.99
C ALA A 124 5.06 10.50 -2.03
N TYR A 125 6.36 10.44 -1.80
CA TYR A 125 6.99 9.50 -0.87
C TYR A 125 6.41 9.63 0.54
N VAL A 126 6.31 10.85 1.09
CA VAL A 126 5.76 11.09 2.43
C VAL A 126 4.32 10.60 2.53
N ILE A 127 3.47 10.88 1.54
CA ILE A 127 2.08 10.41 1.54
C ILE A 127 2.05 8.88 1.52
N VAL A 128 2.72 8.26 0.56
CA VAL A 128 2.75 6.80 0.39
C VAL A 128 3.29 6.10 1.64
N LYS A 129 4.42 6.58 2.15
CA LYS A 129 5.06 6.12 3.38
C LYS A 129 4.11 6.13 4.56
N ASN A 130 3.44 7.26 4.81
CA ASN A 130 2.53 7.40 5.95
C ASN A 130 1.27 6.54 5.78
N VAL A 131 0.71 6.47 4.57
CA VAL A 131 -0.46 5.62 4.30
C VAL A 131 -0.19 4.19 4.75
N TYR A 132 0.89 3.58 4.29
CA TYR A 132 1.22 2.19 4.65
C TYR A 132 1.53 2.01 6.15
N THR A 133 2.24 2.96 6.75
CA THR A 133 2.65 2.90 8.16
C THR A 133 1.46 2.86 9.13
N PHE A 134 0.39 3.56 8.77
CA PHE A 134 -0.82 3.64 9.60
C PHE A 134 -1.89 2.59 9.26
N VAL A 135 -1.77 1.83 8.15
CA VAL A 135 -2.73 0.76 7.81
C VAL A 135 -2.93 -0.24 8.97
N PRO A 136 -1.89 -0.76 9.66
CA PRO A 136 -2.09 -1.71 10.75
C PRO A 136 -2.98 -1.18 11.88
N ILE A 137 -2.80 0.10 12.26
CA ILE A 137 -3.63 0.75 13.29
C ILE A 137 -5.08 0.83 12.83
N VAL A 138 -5.29 1.24 11.57
CA VAL A 138 -6.62 1.33 10.97
C VAL A 138 -7.29 -0.04 10.98
N VAL A 139 -6.58 -1.10 10.59
CA VAL A 139 -7.08 -2.49 10.58
C VAL A 139 -7.50 -2.93 11.99
N ILE A 140 -6.65 -2.73 13.00
CA ILE A 140 -6.96 -3.11 14.39
C ILE A 140 -8.20 -2.37 14.89
N PHE A 141 -8.28 -1.06 14.66
CA PHE A 141 -9.40 -0.24 15.12
C PHE A 141 -10.73 -0.71 14.50
N PHE A 142 -10.76 -0.92 13.19
CA PHE A 142 -11.97 -1.43 12.51
C PHE A 142 -12.32 -2.85 12.95
N ALA A 143 -11.32 -3.72 13.17
CA ALA A 143 -11.56 -5.08 13.60
C ALA A 143 -12.18 -5.17 15.00
N LEU A 144 -11.68 -4.36 15.94
CA LEU A 144 -12.25 -4.27 17.28
C LEU A 144 -13.68 -3.72 17.24
N ALA A 145 -13.91 -2.65 16.48
CA ALA A 145 -15.25 -2.07 16.30
C ALA A 145 -16.24 -3.09 15.71
N TYR A 146 -15.81 -3.86 14.70
CA TYR A 146 -16.64 -4.90 14.10
C TYR A 146 -16.94 -6.04 15.08
N GLY A 147 -15.94 -6.51 15.85
CA GLY A 147 -16.15 -7.55 16.86
C GLY A 147 -17.12 -7.13 17.96
N ILE A 148 -17.04 -5.88 18.43
CA ILE A 148 -18.02 -5.32 19.38
C ILE A 148 -19.42 -5.28 18.75
N PHE A 149 -19.55 -4.83 17.50
CA PHE A 149 -20.83 -4.82 16.80
C PHE A 149 -21.44 -6.23 16.68
N LEU A 150 -20.62 -7.22 16.31
CA LEU A 150 -21.07 -8.61 16.15
C LEU A 150 -21.52 -9.21 17.49
N ALA A 151 -20.78 -8.96 18.57
CA ALA A 151 -21.17 -9.41 19.91
C ALA A 151 -22.54 -8.86 20.34
N ARG A 152 -22.83 -7.59 20.02
CA ARG A 152 -24.12 -6.96 20.35
C ARG A 152 -25.28 -7.52 19.53
N LYS A 153 -25.00 -8.01 18.32
CA LYS A 153 -26.00 -8.60 17.42
C LYS A 153 -26.35 -10.03 17.81
N ASP A 154 -25.34 -10.82 18.16
CA ASP A 154 -25.49 -12.27 18.33
C ASP A 154 -25.75 -12.71 19.79
N THR A 155 -25.61 -11.79 20.77
CA THR A 155 -25.78 -12.10 22.19
C THR A 155 -26.96 -11.35 22.80
N TYR A 156 -27.97 -12.08 23.30
CA TYR A 156 -29.18 -11.51 23.92
C TYR A 156 -28.92 -10.84 25.28
N ARG A 157 -27.90 -11.30 26.03
CA ARG A 157 -27.37 -10.64 27.23
C ARG A 157 -25.95 -10.16 26.93
N GLN A 158 -25.69 -8.87 27.06
CA GLN A 158 -24.36 -8.30 26.84
C GLN A 158 -23.49 -8.51 28.08
N ASP A 159 -22.80 -9.65 28.16
CA ASP A 159 -21.72 -9.82 29.10
C ASP A 159 -20.40 -9.28 28.50
N HIS A 160 -19.59 -8.63 29.34
CA HIS A 160 -18.35 -8.00 28.90
C HIS A 160 -17.32 -9.02 28.38
N LEU A 161 -17.39 -10.27 28.85
CA LEU A 161 -16.48 -11.34 28.44
C LEU A 161 -16.75 -11.79 27.00
N THR A 162 -18.02 -11.99 26.62
CA THR A 162 -18.39 -12.31 25.22
C THR A 162 -18.01 -11.17 24.28
N VAL A 163 -18.26 -9.91 24.64
CA VAL A 163 -17.84 -8.76 23.82
C VAL A 163 -16.33 -8.75 23.60
N LEU A 164 -15.55 -9.03 24.65
CA LEU A 164 -14.10 -9.12 24.56
C LEU A 164 -13.63 -10.26 23.65
N ILE A 165 -14.23 -11.45 23.77
CA ILE A 165 -13.89 -12.62 22.93
C ILE A 165 -14.15 -12.33 21.45
N TYR A 166 -15.30 -11.75 21.11
CA TYR A 166 -15.63 -11.38 19.74
C TYR A 166 -14.70 -10.28 19.19
N ALA A 167 -14.34 -9.30 20.01
CA ALA A 167 -13.39 -8.25 19.63
C ALA A 167 -11.99 -8.82 19.33
N ILE A 168 -11.46 -9.67 20.21
CA ILE A 168 -10.16 -10.34 20.03
C ILE A 168 -10.20 -11.26 18.79
N GLY A 169 -11.24 -12.09 18.66
CA GLY A 169 -11.41 -12.98 17.52
C GLY A 169 -11.44 -12.22 16.18
N SER A 170 -12.17 -11.11 16.13
CA SER A 170 -12.21 -10.23 14.95
C SER A 170 -10.86 -9.60 14.65
N ALA A 171 -10.13 -9.13 15.67
CA ALA A 171 -8.79 -8.56 15.51
C ALA A 171 -7.81 -9.56 14.91
N ILE A 172 -7.81 -10.82 15.39
CA ILE A 172 -6.95 -11.89 14.85
C ILE A 172 -7.28 -12.15 13.38
N ILE A 173 -8.57 -12.29 13.04
CA ILE A 173 -8.99 -12.54 11.65
C ILE A 173 -8.58 -11.38 10.74
N ALA A 174 -8.83 -10.14 11.16
CA ALA A 174 -8.47 -8.95 10.38
C ALA A 174 -6.96 -8.81 10.20
N PHE A 175 -6.17 -9.14 11.22
CA PHE A 175 -4.71 -9.13 11.12
C PHE A 175 -4.20 -10.18 10.13
N THR A 176 -4.75 -11.40 10.16
CA THR A 176 -4.40 -12.43 9.16
C THR A 176 -4.73 -12.00 7.73
N LEU A 177 -5.88 -11.33 7.53
CA LEU A 177 -6.22 -10.75 6.24
C LEU A 177 -5.25 -9.64 5.84
N PHE A 178 -4.86 -8.78 6.78
CA PHE A 178 -3.85 -7.76 6.53
C PHE A 178 -2.51 -8.35 6.10
N GLU A 179 -2.02 -9.41 6.76
CA GLU A 179 -0.80 -10.16 6.36
C GLU A 179 -0.89 -10.67 4.91
N ALA A 180 -2.03 -11.26 4.54
CA ALA A 180 -2.25 -11.69 3.16
C ALA A 180 -2.26 -10.50 2.17
N TRP A 181 -2.89 -9.39 2.56
CA TRP A 181 -3.00 -8.21 1.71
C TRP A 181 -1.63 -7.56 1.46
N GLN A 182 -0.79 -7.45 2.48
CA GLN A 182 0.55 -6.88 2.34
C GLN A 182 1.50 -7.80 1.58
N GLY A 183 1.34 -9.13 1.71
CA GLY A 183 2.14 -10.10 0.95
C GLY A 183 1.91 -9.96 -0.56
N ILE A 184 0.68 -9.60 -0.96
CA ILE A 184 0.33 -9.31 -2.35
C ILE A 184 0.87 -7.94 -2.79
N ALA A 185 0.81 -6.92 -1.92
CA ALA A 185 1.23 -5.56 -2.24
C ALA A 185 2.76 -5.42 -2.36
N SER A 186 3.51 -6.10 -1.50
CA SER A 186 4.95 -5.91 -1.33
C SER A 186 5.75 -6.03 -2.65
N PRO A 187 5.54 -7.07 -3.48
CA PRO A 187 6.29 -7.20 -4.73
C PRO A 187 5.99 -6.10 -5.76
N ALA A 188 4.77 -5.56 -5.75
CA ALA A 188 4.35 -4.51 -6.67
C ALA A 188 4.88 -3.12 -6.30
N LEU A 189 5.31 -2.94 -5.05
CA LEU A 189 5.90 -1.70 -4.54
C LEU A 189 7.40 -1.56 -4.80
N PHE A 190 8.08 -2.65 -5.20
CA PHE A 190 9.53 -2.68 -5.43
C PHE A 190 10.33 -2.09 -4.25
N LEU A 191 9.98 -2.55 -3.04
CA LEU A 191 10.57 -2.08 -1.80
C LEU A 191 12.05 -2.48 -1.69
N PRO A 192 12.95 -1.59 -1.25
CA PRO A 192 14.34 -1.95 -1.00
C PRO A 192 14.50 -2.91 0.19
N SER A 193 13.58 -2.87 1.16
CA SER A 193 13.50 -3.82 2.28
C SER A 193 13.03 -5.22 1.85
N GLY A 194 12.52 -5.37 0.62
CA GLY A 194 11.91 -6.61 0.13
C GLY A 194 10.43 -6.73 0.46
N ASP A 195 10.04 -6.43 1.71
CA ASP A 195 8.65 -6.57 2.17
C ASP A 195 8.14 -5.34 2.95
N LEU A 196 6.82 -5.19 2.97
CA LEU A 196 6.12 -4.07 3.59
C LEU A 196 6.13 -4.14 5.12
N ASN A 197 6.15 -5.35 5.71
CA ASN A 197 6.22 -5.54 7.15
C ASN A 197 7.52 -4.94 7.70
N THR A 198 8.65 -5.25 7.06
CA THR A 198 9.96 -4.70 7.42
C THR A 198 9.97 -3.18 7.31
N LEU A 199 9.37 -2.62 6.25
CA LEU A 199 9.27 -1.16 6.08
C LEU A 199 8.40 -0.52 7.18
N ILE A 200 7.28 -1.14 7.56
CA ILE A 200 6.40 -0.65 8.62
C ILE A 200 7.13 -0.71 9.97
N ALA A 201 7.80 -1.83 10.27
CA ALA A 201 8.54 -2.02 11.52
C ALA A 201 9.64 -0.96 11.70
N GLN A 202 10.50 -0.78 10.70
CA GLN A 202 11.57 0.23 10.72
C GLN A 202 11.04 1.66 10.94
N GLN A 203 9.86 1.95 10.42
CA GLN A 203 9.25 3.27 10.60
C GLN A 203 8.70 3.47 11.99
N TRP A 204 8.05 2.45 12.57
CA TRP A 204 7.58 2.53 13.94
C TRP A 204 8.75 2.60 14.93
N GLU A 205 9.85 1.88 14.69
CA GLU A 205 11.10 2.03 15.45
C GLU A 205 11.61 3.47 15.40
N SER A 206 11.70 4.03 14.18
CA SER A 206 12.12 5.43 13.99
C SER A 206 11.17 6.45 14.65
N ILE A 207 9.86 6.20 14.67
CA ILE A 207 8.86 7.12 15.28
C ILE A 207 8.92 7.04 16.81
N LEU A 208 9.09 5.83 17.36
CA LEU A 208 9.09 5.57 18.79
C LEU A 208 10.46 5.79 19.44
N GLY A 209 11.52 5.97 18.64
CA GLY A 209 12.89 6.12 19.10
C GLY A 209 13.46 4.84 19.71
N LEU A 210 13.07 3.68 19.16
CA LEU A 210 13.51 2.34 19.55
C LEU A 210 14.72 1.88 18.73
#